data_AF-A0A1G4NYX7-F1
#
_entry.id   AF-A0A1G4NYX7-F1
#
_cell.length_a   1.000
_cell.length_b   1.000
_cell.length_c   1.000
_cell.angle_alpha   90.00
_cell.angle_beta   90.00
_cell.angle_gamma   90.00
#
_symmetry.space_group_name_H-M   'P 1'
#
loop_
_entity.id
_entity.type
_entity.pdbx_description
1 polymer ?
#
loop_
_entity_poly.entity_id
_entity_poly.type
_entity_poly.pdbx_seq_one_letter_code
_entity_poly.pdbx_strand_id
1 'polypeptide(L)'
;MEFASETFTQVLDKYKYDFNSGDIIAGKIFSHEQKGYLVDIGNQKAGYLPHAELSINNQDTPENVFNETREFFILTKNLESKQLVLSVKRLTYIRAWERIKQLKKEDISIKVNVQSINKGGLIVTLEDIQGFIPNSHLGYNYDKTQLLRQSIICKLLMANEHNNKLILSNRCALVEQIMNTTKVGHCMRAQVIDKTTFGVFFDVYGIPALLHKSEIHSRYLQNIDYLFAHNSEWSLKIIHLDSKQGRISVALNDSDKNFQAYESLPSSN
;
A
#
# COMPACT_ATOMS: atom_id res chain seq x y z
N MET A 1 -7.42 66.45 -5.11
CA MET A 1 -7.08 65.21 -4.38
C MET A 1 -7.26 64.05 -5.36
N GLU A 2 -6.31 63.85 -6.28
CA GLU A 2 -6.53 62.98 -7.45
C GLU A 2 -5.31 62.12 -7.82
N PHE A 3 -4.32 62.03 -6.92
CA PHE A 3 -3.03 61.36 -7.18
C PHE A 3 -2.88 60.00 -6.49
N ALA A 4 -3.91 59.51 -5.78
CA ALA A 4 -3.83 58.23 -5.04
C ALA A 4 -4.56 57.05 -5.72
N SER A 5 -5.48 57.32 -6.66
CA SER A 5 -6.26 56.28 -7.33
C SER A 5 -5.47 55.60 -8.46
N GLU A 6 -4.83 56.37 -9.34
CA GLU A 6 -4.16 55.83 -10.52
C GLU A 6 -2.98 54.91 -10.19
N THR A 7 -2.19 55.25 -9.17
CA THR A 7 -1.02 54.45 -8.76
C THR A 7 -1.44 53.14 -8.10
N PHE A 8 -2.57 53.13 -7.37
CA PHE A 8 -3.11 51.93 -6.73
C PHE A 8 -3.73 50.97 -7.76
N THR A 9 -4.46 51.51 -8.74
CA THR A 9 -4.98 50.72 -9.87
C THR A 9 -3.85 50.08 -10.68
N GLN A 10 -2.74 50.80 -10.92
CA GLN A 10 -1.58 50.27 -11.65
C GLN A 10 -0.82 49.19 -10.87
N VAL A 11 -0.75 49.27 -9.55
CA VAL A 11 -0.15 48.21 -8.71
C VAL A 11 -1.05 46.97 -8.68
N LEU A 12 -2.38 47.13 -8.59
CA LEU A 12 -3.33 46.01 -8.64
C LEU A 12 -3.30 45.29 -10.00
N ASP A 13 -3.20 46.03 -11.09
CA ASP A 13 -3.11 45.46 -12.44
C ASP A 13 -1.79 44.71 -12.70
N LYS A 14 -0.74 45.02 -11.93
CA LYS A 14 0.55 44.32 -11.97
C LYS A 14 0.53 42.96 -11.28
N TYR A 15 -0.49 42.69 -10.45
CA TYR A 15 -0.76 41.39 -9.83
C TYR A 15 -1.95 40.68 -10.50
N LYS A 16 -2.11 40.82 -11.82
CA LYS A 16 -2.95 39.90 -12.60
C LYS A 16 -2.31 38.52 -12.53
N TYR A 17 -2.80 37.69 -11.60
CA TYR A 17 -2.47 36.28 -11.54
C TYR A 17 -2.96 35.62 -12.83
N ASP A 18 -2.04 35.40 -13.77
CA ASP A 18 -2.29 34.58 -14.94
C ASP A 18 -2.31 33.12 -14.51
N PHE A 19 -3.49 32.69 -14.09
CA PHE A 19 -3.76 31.30 -13.73
C PHE A 19 -3.68 30.41 -14.96
N ASN A 20 -2.73 29.48 -14.95
CA ASN A 20 -2.56 28.49 -15.99
C ASN A 20 -3.22 27.16 -15.59
N SER A 21 -3.55 26.34 -16.61
CA SER A 21 -3.99 24.97 -16.35
C SER A 21 -2.84 24.19 -15.74
N GLY A 22 -3.07 23.54 -14.59
CA GLY A 22 -2.02 22.89 -13.80
C GLY A 22 -1.69 23.56 -12.48
N ASP A 23 -2.08 24.82 -12.29
CA ASP A 23 -1.78 25.57 -11.07
C ASP A 23 -2.70 25.16 -9.90
N ILE A 24 -2.16 25.25 -8.68
CA ILE A 24 -2.90 25.06 -7.43
C ILE A 24 -3.22 26.43 -6.85
N ILE A 25 -4.49 26.69 -6.56
CA ILE A 25 -4.98 27.99 -6.08
C ILE A 25 -5.81 27.84 -4.82
N ALA A 26 -5.73 28.81 -3.92
CA ALA A 26 -6.64 28.90 -2.80
C ALA A 26 -7.91 29.64 -3.22
N GLY A 27 -9.07 29.15 -2.80
CA GLY A 27 -10.34 29.79 -3.06
C GLY A 27 -11.39 29.46 -2.01
N LYS A 28 -12.51 30.18 -2.04
CA LYS A 28 -13.62 30.01 -1.11
C LYS A 28 -14.90 29.69 -1.88
N ILE A 29 -15.56 28.58 -1.53
CA ILE A 29 -16.86 28.25 -2.11
C ILE A 29 -17.89 29.23 -1.56
N PHE A 30 -18.51 30.01 -2.45
CA PHE A 30 -19.50 31.03 -2.07
C PHE A 30 -20.90 30.74 -2.61
N SER A 31 -21.03 29.90 -3.64
CA SER A 31 -22.34 29.56 -4.21
C SER A 31 -22.39 28.09 -4.66
N HIS A 32 -23.58 27.51 -4.60
CA HIS A 32 -23.89 26.17 -5.09
C HIS A 32 -24.92 26.27 -6.22
N GLU A 33 -24.64 25.57 -7.30
CA GLU A 33 -25.49 25.44 -8.48
C GLU A 33 -25.92 23.98 -8.66
N GLN A 34 -26.87 23.72 -9.55
CA GLN A 34 -27.41 22.37 -9.77
C GLN A 34 -26.36 21.33 -10.22
N LYS A 35 -25.26 21.77 -10.84
CA LYS A 35 -24.22 20.88 -11.42
C LYS A 35 -22.83 21.05 -10.80
N GLY A 36 -22.69 21.92 -9.81
CA GLY A 36 -21.38 22.27 -9.24
C GLY A 36 -21.43 23.44 -8.27
N TYR A 37 -20.26 24.00 -7.99
CA TYR A 37 -20.07 25.08 -7.03
C TYR A 37 -19.27 26.22 -7.68
N LEU A 38 -19.55 27.45 -7.27
CA LEU A 38 -18.75 28.62 -7.63
C LEU A 38 -17.77 28.93 -6.50
N VAL A 39 -16.52 29.13 -6.91
CA VAL A 39 -15.38 29.37 -6.03
C VAL A 39 -14.82 30.74 -6.31
N ASP A 40 -14.70 31.56 -5.27
CA ASP A 40 -13.98 32.82 -5.34
C ASP A 40 -12.48 32.53 -5.22
N ILE A 41 -11.75 32.95 -6.24
CA ILE A 41 -10.32 32.67 -6.43
C ILE A 41 -9.51 33.97 -6.54
N GLY A 42 -10.10 35.12 -6.18
CA GLY A 42 -9.43 36.42 -6.22
C GLY A 42 -9.18 36.95 -7.64
N ASN A 43 -9.86 36.40 -8.65
CA ASN A 43 -9.83 36.86 -10.05
C ASN A 43 -11.11 37.61 -10.41
N GLN A 44 -11.13 38.28 -11.57
CA GLN A 44 -12.31 38.96 -12.13
C GLN A 44 -13.49 38.01 -12.40
N LYS A 45 -13.25 36.69 -12.45
CA LYS A 45 -14.26 35.65 -12.67
C LYS A 45 -14.12 34.54 -11.64
N ALA A 46 -15.26 34.08 -11.14
CA ALA A 46 -15.34 32.91 -10.26
C ALA A 46 -14.87 31.64 -11.00
N GLY A 47 -14.22 30.75 -10.26
CA GLY A 47 -13.94 29.39 -10.69
C GLY A 47 -15.18 28.51 -10.54
N TYR A 48 -15.29 27.49 -11.39
CA TYR A 48 -16.37 26.51 -11.37
C TYR A 48 -15.83 25.14 -10.94
N LEU A 49 -16.39 24.57 -9.89
CA LEU A 49 -16.05 23.25 -9.35
C LEU A 49 -17.19 22.28 -9.64
N PRO A 50 -17.04 21.34 -10.58
CA PRO A 50 -18.04 20.31 -10.83
C PRO A 50 -18.24 19.40 -9.62
N HIS A 51 -19.46 18.92 -9.38
CA HIS A 51 -19.73 17.99 -8.27
C HIS A 51 -18.90 16.69 -8.37
N ALA A 52 -18.64 16.22 -9.59
CA ALA A 52 -17.82 15.03 -9.85
C ALA A 52 -16.32 15.20 -9.46
N GLU A 53 -15.87 16.43 -9.23
CA GLU A 53 -14.49 16.79 -8.90
C GLU A 53 -14.33 17.23 -7.43
N LEU A 54 -15.39 17.10 -6.63
CA LEU A 54 -15.41 17.52 -5.22
C LEU A 54 -14.60 16.57 -4.32
N SER A 55 -14.76 15.26 -4.47
CA SER A 55 -14.04 14.28 -3.65
C SER A 55 -13.88 12.93 -4.36
N ILE A 56 -12.93 12.11 -3.89
CA ILE A 56 -12.69 10.75 -4.42
C ILE A 56 -13.71 9.74 -3.86
N ASN A 57 -14.12 9.90 -2.60
CA ASN A 57 -14.93 8.92 -1.86
C ASN A 57 -16.35 9.39 -1.50
N ASN A 58 -16.85 10.48 -2.10
CA ASN A 58 -18.22 11.00 -1.90
C ASN A 58 -18.57 11.30 -0.42
N GLN A 59 -17.56 11.51 0.43
CA GLN A 59 -17.75 11.73 1.87
C GLN A 59 -18.03 13.20 2.24
N ASP A 60 -17.83 14.13 1.31
CA ASP A 60 -18.12 15.55 1.52
C ASP A 60 -19.59 15.83 1.23
N THR A 61 -20.37 16.17 2.26
CA THR A 61 -21.70 16.75 2.10
C THR A 61 -21.58 18.21 1.67
N PRO A 62 -22.49 18.74 0.82
CA PRO A 62 -22.46 20.12 0.35
C PRO A 62 -22.29 21.15 1.48
N GLU A 63 -22.92 20.89 2.63
CA GLU A 63 -22.96 21.76 3.80
C GLU A 63 -21.60 21.93 4.48
N ASN A 64 -20.69 20.96 4.37
CA ASN A 64 -19.40 20.96 5.07
C ASN A 64 -18.27 21.65 4.27
N VAL A 65 -18.53 22.05 3.02
CA VAL A 65 -17.54 22.64 2.11
C VAL A 65 -17.77 24.15 1.90
N PHE A 66 -18.91 24.66 2.37
CA PHE A 66 -19.25 26.08 2.23
C PHE A 66 -18.44 26.95 3.18
N ASN A 67 -18.03 28.12 2.69
CA ASN A 67 -17.33 29.15 3.46
C ASN A 67 -15.92 28.82 3.97
N GLU A 68 -15.35 27.65 3.66
CA GLU A 68 -13.95 27.36 3.95
C GLU A 68 -13.05 27.75 2.78
N THR A 69 -11.88 28.33 3.10
CA THR A 69 -10.80 28.49 2.12
C THR A 69 -10.13 27.16 1.91
N ARG A 70 -10.19 26.64 0.69
CA ARG A 70 -9.54 25.37 0.29
C ARG A 70 -8.67 25.58 -0.93
N GLU A 71 -7.75 24.66 -1.14
CA GLU A 71 -6.92 24.62 -2.33
C GLU A 71 -7.59 23.80 -3.42
N PHE A 72 -7.46 24.27 -4.66
CA PHE A 72 -8.07 23.70 -5.85
C PHE A 72 -7.03 23.58 -6.96
N PHE A 73 -7.13 22.53 -7.76
CA PHE A 73 -6.33 22.36 -8.96
C PHE A 73 -7.09 22.90 -10.18
N ILE A 74 -6.44 23.70 -11.03
CA ILE A 74 -7.04 24.20 -12.27
C ILE A 74 -6.93 23.13 -13.35
N LEU A 75 -8.06 22.52 -13.73
CA LEU A 75 -8.13 21.52 -14.80
C LEU A 75 -7.98 22.14 -16.17
N THR A 76 -8.78 23.16 -16.45
CA THR A 76 -8.82 23.84 -17.74
C THR A 76 -9.46 25.21 -17.62
N LYS A 77 -9.26 26.04 -18.63
CA LYS A 77 -9.95 27.31 -18.80
C LYS A 77 -11.00 27.15 -19.88
N ASN A 78 -12.27 27.36 -19.52
CA ASN A 78 -13.32 27.42 -20.54
C ASN A 78 -13.10 28.68 -21.39
N LEU A 79 -12.87 28.51 -22.69
CA LEU A 79 -12.56 29.60 -23.62
C LEU A 79 -13.75 30.53 -23.85
N GLU A 80 -14.99 30.02 -23.76
CA GLU A 80 -16.20 30.79 -23.99
C GLU A 80 -16.56 31.66 -22.79
N SER A 81 -16.60 31.08 -21.59
CA SER A 81 -16.97 31.80 -20.37
C SER A 81 -15.78 32.50 -19.69
N LYS A 82 -14.54 32.20 -20.13
CA LYS A 82 -13.27 32.53 -19.43
C LYS A 82 -13.25 32.12 -17.95
N GLN A 83 -14.08 31.16 -17.55
CA GLN A 83 -14.10 30.61 -16.20
C GLN A 83 -13.08 29.46 -16.08
N LEU A 84 -12.44 29.34 -14.92
CA LEU A 84 -11.55 28.24 -14.61
C LEU A 84 -12.35 27.06 -14.07
N VAL A 85 -12.11 25.87 -14.60
CA VAL A 85 -12.67 24.63 -14.06
C VAL A 85 -11.71 24.09 -13.01
N LEU A 86 -12.21 23.90 -11.81
CA LEU A 86 -11.45 23.52 -10.64
C LEU A 86 -11.71 22.06 -10.26
N SER A 87 -10.75 21.45 -9.57
CA SER A 87 -10.89 20.11 -9.01
C SER A 87 -10.15 19.98 -7.69
N VAL A 88 -10.86 19.50 -6.67
CA VAL A 88 -10.28 19.08 -5.38
C VAL A 88 -9.75 17.66 -5.53
N LYS A 89 -10.50 16.80 -6.22
CA LYS A 89 -10.16 15.41 -6.51
C LYS A 89 -8.79 15.26 -7.19
N ARG A 90 -8.46 16.14 -8.12
CA ARG A 90 -7.18 16.10 -8.84
C ARG A 90 -6.03 16.52 -7.92
N LEU A 91 -6.26 17.52 -7.07
CA LEU A 91 -5.28 17.96 -6.08
C LEU A 91 -4.98 16.85 -5.06
N THR A 92 -6.01 16.24 -4.49
CA THR A 92 -5.82 15.14 -3.53
C THR A 92 -5.10 13.96 -4.16
N TYR A 93 -5.40 13.62 -5.42
CA TYR A 93 -4.69 12.59 -6.17
C TYR A 93 -3.18 12.87 -6.31
N ILE A 94 -2.81 14.09 -6.71
CA ILE A 94 -1.39 14.47 -6.87
C ILE A 94 -0.66 14.36 -5.53
N ARG A 95 -1.23 14.92 -4.46
CA ARG A 95 -0.66 14.87 -3.11
C ARG A 95 -0.53 13.45 -2.57
N ALA A 96 -1.55 12.63 -2.79
CA ALA A 96 -1.54 11.23 -2.38
C ALA A 96 -0.40 10.47 -3.07
N TRP A 97 -0.17 10.68 -4.37
CA TRP A 97 0.94 10.07 -5.10
C TRP A 97 2.31 10.56 -4.65
N GLU A 98 2.48 11.86 -4.39
CA GLU A 98 3.71 12.41 -3.82
C GLU A 98 4.04 11.74 -2.47
N ARG A 99 3.03 11.62 -1.61
CA ARG A 99 3.17 10.95 -0.31
C ARG A 99 3.48 9.46 -0.45
N ILE A 100 2.83 8.74 -1.36
CA ILE A 100 3.14 7.33 -1.65
C ILE A 100 4.58 7.16 -2.15
N LYS A 101 5.06 8.06 -3.02
CA LYS A 101 6.46 8.05 -3.50
C LYS A 101 7.44 8.25 -2.33
N GLN A 102 7.13 9.17 -1.43
CA GLN A 102 7.94 9.40 -0.23
C GLN A 102 7.95 8.17 0.67
N LEU A 103 6.78 7.63 0.99
CA LEU A 103 6.63 6.42 1.82
C LEU A 103 7.39 5.23 1.25
N LYS A 104 7.40 5.07 -0.08
CA LYS A 104 8.19 4.04 -0.77
C LYS A 104 9.70 4.27 -0.63
N LYS A 105 10.14 5.53 -0.74
CA LYS A 105 11.56 5.89 -0.60
C LYS A 105 12.08 5.64 0.82
N GLU A 106 11.23 5.89 1.81
CA GLU A 106 11.56 5.71 3.23
C GLU A 106 11.40 4.25 3.72
N ASP A 107 10.86 3.35 2.87
CA ASP A 107 10.60 1.93 3.17
C ASP A 107 9.81 1.70 4.48
N ILE A 108 8.80 2.54 4.72
CA ILE A 108 8.02 2.51 5.96
C ILE A 108 6.90 1.48 5.89
N SER A 109 6.68 0.77 7.01
CA SER A 109 5.51 -0.09 7.22
C SER A 109 4.26 0.75 7.51
N ILE A 110 3.22 0.59 6.68
CA ILE A 110 2.01 1.42 6.69
C ILE A 110 0.78 0.56 6.94
N LYS A 111 -0.19 1.10 7.67
CA LYS A 111 -1.47 0.47 7.93
C LYS A 111 -2.47 0.83 6.83
N VAL A 112 -3.03 -0.17 6.15
CA VAL A 112 -3.99 0.01 5.05
C VAL A 112 -5.30 -0.72 5.33
N ASN A 113 -6.41 -0.16 4.85
CA ASN A 113 -7.74 -0.73 5.03
C ASN A 113 -8.09 -1.63 3.85
N VAL A 114 -8.64 -2.82 4.14
CA VAL A 114 -9.11 -3.76 3.13
C VAL A 114 -10.52 -3.39 2.70
N GLN A 115 -10.68 -3.05 1.42
CA GLN A 115 -11.99 -2.76 0.82
C GLN A 115 -12.70 -4.03 0.39
N SER A 116 -12.01 -4.92 -0.33
CA SER A 116 -12.62 -6.12 -0.90
C SER A 116 -11.59 -7.22 -1.16
N ILE A 117 -12.08 -8.40 -1.53
CA ILE A 117 -11.28 -9.61 -1.70
C ILE A 117 -11.57 -10.21 -3.06
N ASN A 118 -10.51 -10.47 -3.81
CA ASN A 118 -10.56 -11.12 -5.11
C ASN A 118 -9.85 -12.49 -5.03
N LYS A 119 -10.07 -13.34 -6.05
CA LYS A 119 -9.41 -14.65 -6.14
C LYS A 119 -7.87 -14.55 -6.05
N GLY A 120 -7.29 -13.46 -6.58
CA GLY A 120 -5.84 -13.24 -6.62
C GLY A 120 -5.23 -12.53 -5.41
N GLY A 121 -6.03 -11.94 -4.51
CA GLY A 121 -5.51 -11.09 -3.43
C GLY A 121 -6.54 -10.15 -2.81
N LEU A 122 -6.07 -9.17 -2.04
CA LEU A 122 -6.89 -8.15 -1.39
C LEU A 122 -6.83 -6.83 -2.15
N ILE A 123 -7.96 -6.14 -2.28
CA ILE A 123 -8.02 -4.75 -2.71
C ILE A 123 -8.03 -3.89 -1.45
N VAL A 124 -7.08 -2.97 -1.37
CA VAL A 124 -6.90 -2.07 -0.23
C VAL A 124 -6.92 -0.62 -0.68
N THR A 125 -7.04 0.30 0.27
CA THR A 125 -6.93 1.74 -0.02
C THR A 125 -5.89 2.38 0.86
N LEU A 126 -5.05 3.19 0.24
CA LEU A 126 -4.02 4.01 0.88
C LEU A 126 -4.12 5.43 0.30
N GLU A 127 -4.34 6.43 1.15
CA GLU A 127 -4.47 7.84 0.73
C GLU A 127 -5.50 8.02 -0.41
N ASP A 128 -6.67 7.38 -0.28
CA ASP A 128 -7.74 7.34 -1.30
C ASP A 128 -7.37 6.71 -2.65
N ILE A 129 -6.16 6.16 -2.79
CA ILE A 129 -5.72 5.41 -3.96
C ILE A 129 -5.92 3.92 -3.72
N GLN A 130 -6.50 3.25 -4.72
CA GLN A 130 -6.68 1.80 -4.68
C GLN A 130 -5.34 1.09 -4.90
N GLY A 131 -5.08 0.10 -4.05
CA GLY A 131 -3.94 -0.78 -4.14
C GLY A 131 -4.34 -2.24 -4.04
N PHE A 132 -3.37 -3.11 -4.33
CA PHE A 132 -3.56 -4.54 -4.39
C PHE A 132 -2.49 -5.27 -3.58
N ILE A 133 -2.91 -6.25 -2.77
CA ILE A 133 -2.03 -7.15 -2.04
C ILE A 133 -2.19 -8.56 -2.62
N PRO A 134 -1.21 -9.08 -3.39
CA PRO A 134 -1.26 -10.43 -3.93
C PRO A 134 -1.29 -11.49 -2.83
N ASN A 135 -1.96 -12.62 -3.08
CA ASN A 135 -1.98 -13.75 -2.14
C ASN A 135 -0.57 -14.22 -1.74
N SER A 136 0.39 -14.21 -2.66
CA SER A 136 1.79 -14.60 -2.39
C SER A 136 2.51 -13.66 -1.42
N HIS A 137 2.00 -12.45 -1.25
CA HIS A 137 2.51 -11.38 -0.39
C HIS A 137 1.68 -11.17 0.88
N LEU A 138 0.68 -12.02 1.13
CA LEU A 138 -0.05 -12.12 2.39
C LEU A 138 0.62 -13.14 3.32
N GLY A 139 0.50 -12.93 4.62
CA GLY A 139 0.79 -13.95 5.62
C GLY A 139 -0.16 -15.15 5.51
N TYR A 140 0.30 -16.31 6.00
CA TYR A 140 -0.44 -17.58 5.95
C TYR A 140 -1.67 -17.57 6.88
N ASN A 141 -1.55 -16.97 8.06
CA ASN A 141 -2.54 -17.06 9.13
C ASN A 141 -3.75 -16.11 9.00
N TYR A 142 -3.97 -15.54 7.82
CA TYR A 142 -5.08 -14.63 7.62
C TYR A 142 -6.31 -15.33 7.03
N ASP A 143 -7.36 -15.46 7.84
CA ASP A 143 -8.70 -15.72 7.34
C ASP A 143 -9.16 -14.54 6.48
N LYS A 144 -9.17 -14.76 5.16
CA LYS A 144 -9.56 -13.73 4.18
C LYS A 144 -10.88 -13.06 4.56
N THR A 145 -11.88 -13.84 4.97
CA THR A 145 -13.21 -13.32 5.33
C THR A 145 -13.20 -12.38 6.55
N GLN A 146 -12.30 -12.59 7.51
CA GLN A 146 -12.18 -11.74 8.69
C GLN A 146 -11.45 -10.43 8.39
N LEU A 147 -10.60 -10.42 7.35
CA LEU A 147 -9.85 -9.24 6.95
C LEU A 147 -10.70 -8.17 6.26
N LEU A 148 -11.92 -8.47 5.85
CA LEU A 148 -12.83 -7.48 5.27
C LEU A 148 -13.06 -6.34 6.26
N ARG A 149 -12.79 -5.10 5.81
CA ARG A 149 -12.89 -3.87 6.63
C ARG A 149 -11.93 -3.81 7.82
N GLN A 150 -10.98 -4.73 7.92
CA GLN A 150 -9.88 -4.62 8.86
C GLN A 150 -8.71 -3.87 8.23
N SER A 151 -7.79 -3.49 9.10
CA SER A 151 -6.61 -2.73 8.75
C SER A 151 -5.38 -3.62 8.92
N ILE A 152 -4.58 -3.74 7.87
CA ILE A 152 -3.42 -4.63 7.79
C ILE A 152 -2.17 -3.77 7.64
N ILE A 153 -1.08 -4.15 8.30
CA ILE A 153 0.21 -3.51 8.14
C ILE A 153 0.91 -4.11 6.91
N CYS A 154 1.44 -3.26 6.04
CA CYS A 154 2.10 -3.66 4.80
C CYS A 154 3.15 -2.64 4.38
N LYS A 155 4.06 -3.07 3.51
CA LYS A 155 5.03 -2.19 2.84
C LYS A 155 4.69 -2.01 1.37
N LEU A 156 5.18 -0.91 0.79
CA LEU A 156 5.04 -0.63 -0.63
C LEU A 156 6.06 -1.43 -1.44
N LEU A 157 5.58 -2.41 -2.20
CA LEU A 157 6.44 -3.20 -3.10
C LEU A 157 6.63 -2.47 -4.43
N MET A 158 5.53 -1.95 -4.99
CA MET A 158 5.55 -1.23 -6.26
C MET A 158 4.52 -0.11 -6.24
N ALA A 159 4.92 1.04 -6.74
CA ALA A 159 4.06 2.21 -6.91
C ALA A 159 4.38 2.80 -8.28
N ASN A 160 3.40 2.83 -9.17
CA ASN A 160 3.51 3.41 -10.50
C ASN A 160 2.28 4.30 -10.75
N GLU A 161 2.54 5.60 -10.84
CA GLU A 161 1.52 6.63 -11.01
C GLU A 161 0.87 6.60 -12.40
N HIS A 162 1.64 6.27 -13.44
CA HIS A 162 1.16 6.32 -14.83
C HIS A 162 0.06 5.31 -15.11
N ASN A 163 0.16 4.11 -14.53
CA ASN A 163 -0.85 3.05 -14.67
C ASN A 163 -1.72 2.89 -13.43
N ASN A 164 -1.64 3.84 -12.49
CA ASN A 164 -2.34 3.83 -11.21
C ASN A 164 -2.21 2.47 -10.47
N LYS A 165 -1.00 1.89 -10.51
CA LYS A 165 -0.74 0.55 -9.97
C LYS A 165 0.04 0.65 -8.68
N LEU A 166 -0.64 0.31 -7.59
CA LEU A 166 -0.08 0.22 -6.25
C LEU A 166 -0.10 -1.24 -5.78
N ILE A 167 1.06 -1.85 -5.58
CA ILE A 167 1.21 -3.18 -5.01
C ILE A 167 1.85 -3.06 -3.64
N LEU A 168 1.21 -3.68 -2.65
CA LEU A 168 1.71 -3.73 -1.27
C LEU A 168 1.99 -5.17 -0.86
N SER A 169 2.83 -5.34 0.15
CA SER A 169 3.15 -6.64 0.74
C SER A 169 3.04 -6.59 2.26
N ASN A 170 2.18 -7.46 2.79
CA ASN A 170 2.08 -7.69 4.22
C ASN A 170 3.26 -8.53 4.73
N ARG A 171 3.73 -9.53 3.96
CA ARG A 171 4.91 -10.33 4.30
C ARG A 171 6.16 -9.49 4.59
N CYS A 172 6.46 -8.49 3.76
CA CYS A 172 7.61 -7.62 3.98
C CYS A 172 7.57 -6.91 5.34
N ALA A 173 6.39 -6.43 5.74
CA ALA A 173 6.19 -5.80 7.05
C ALA A 173 6.34 -6.81 8.19
N LEU A 174 5.74 -8.00 8.06
CA LEU A 174 5.84 -9.04 9.08
C LEU A 174 7.29 -9.54 9.27
N VAL A 175 8.05 -9.75 8.19
CA VAL A 175 9.46 -10.16 8.27
C VAL A 175 10.32 -9.08 8.94
N GLU A 176 10.07 -7.80 8.65
CA GLU A 176 10.74 -6.70 9.34
C GLU A 176 10.45 -6.72 10.85
N GLN A 177 9.20 -6.95 11.26
CA GLN A 177 8.85 -7.07 12.67
C GLN A 177 9.57 -8.27 13.33
N ILE A 178 9.67 -9.41 12.64
CA ILE A 178 10.40 -10.58 13.13
C ILE A 178 11.89 -10.32 13.23
N MET A 179 12.49 -9.58 12.30
CA MET A 179 13.92 -9.25 12.39
C MET A 179 14.27 -8.38 13.60
N ASN A 180 13.30 -7.60 14.11
CA ASN A 180 13.49 -6.81 15.31
C ASN A 180 13.44 -7.66 16.60
N THR A 181 12.75 -8.81 16.58
CA THR A 181 12.56 -9.67 17.76
C THR A 181 13.44 -10.93 17.73
N THR A 182 13.75 -11.44 16.55
CA THR A 182 14.38 -12.74 16.33
C THR A 182 15.58 -12.59 15.40
N LYS A 183 16.67 -13.29 15.74
CA LYS A 183 17.93 -13.27 14.98
C LYS A 183 18.11 -14.53 14.14
N VAL A 184 18.91 -14.41 13.08
CA VAL A 184 19.43 -15.56 12.34
C VAL A 184 20.14 -16.51 13.31
N GLY A 185 19.90 -17.81 13.14
CA GLY A 185 20.38 -18.87 14.00
C GLY A 185 19.43 -19.28 15.13
N HIS A 186 18.31 -18.57 15.31
CA HIS A 186 17.28 -18.96 16.26
C HIS A 186 16.63 -20.28 15.86
N CYS A 187 16.48 -21.20 16.82
CA CYS A 187 15.81 -22.48 16.64
C CYS A 187 14.38 -22.39 17.16
N MET A 188 13.44 -22.92 16.39
CA MET A 188 12.01 -22.95 16.71
C MET A 188 11.37 -24.24 16.22
N ARG A 189 10.10 -24.46 16.58
CA ARG A 189 9.26 -25.48 15.95
C ARG A 189 8.24 -24.83 15.04
N ALA A 190 8.02 -25.44 13.88
CA ALA A 190 7.10 -24.94 12.86
C ALA A 190 6.40 -26.09 12.15
N GLN A 191 5.18 -25.84 11.68
CA GLN A 191 4.35 -26.82 10.98
C GLN A 191 4.56 -26.75 9.47
N VAL A 192 4.53 -27.90 8.80
CA VAL A 192 4.56 -27.97 7.33
C VAL A 192 3.26 -27.40 6.76
N ILE A 193 3.38 -26.35 5.95
CA ILE A 193 2.26 -25.74 5.20
C ILE A 193 2.06 -26.45 3.86
N ASP A 194 3.13 -26.56 3.07
CA ASP A 194 3.04 -27.04 1.69
C ASP A 194 4.38 -27.61 1.22
N LYS A 195 4.36 -28.39 0.15
CA LYS A 195 5.52 -29.04 -0.44
C LYS A 195 5.61 -28.73 -1.93
N THR A 196 6.82 -28.48 -2.39
CA THR A 196 7.12 -28.20 -3.80
C THR A 196 8.35 -28.96 -4.26
N THR A 197 8.59 -29.00 -5.57
CA THR A 197 9.74 -29.70 -6.16
C THR A 197 11.11 -29.15 -5.75
N PHE A 198 11.16 -27.92 -5.24
CA PHE A 198 12.40 -27.26 -4.82
C PHE A 198 12.57 -27.19 -3.29
N GLY A 199 11.54 -27.56 -2.51
CA GLY A 199 11.62 -27.49 -1.05
C GLY A 199 10.28 -27.62 -0.33
N VAL A 200 10.34 -27.48 0.99
CA VAL A 200 9.19 -27.59 1.91
C VAL A 200 8.93 -26.24 2.56
N PHE A 201 7.66 -25.83 2.63
CA PHE A 201 7.23 -24.61 3.29
C PHE A 201 6.75 -24.89 4.71
N PHE A 202 7.22 -24.08 5.65
CA PHE A 202 6.82 -24.13 7.05
C PHE A 202 6.18 -22.82 7.50
N ASP A 203 5.23 -22.89 8.43
CA ASP A 203 4.66 -21.69 9.07
C ASP A 203 5.60 -21.17 10.15
N VAL A 204 6.26 -20.05 9.85
CA VAL A 204 7.12 -19.34 10.80
C VAL A 204 6.50 -17.99 11.10
N TYR A 205 5.88 -17.86 12.27
CA TYR A 205 5.22 -16.64 12.73
C TYR A 205 4.18 -16.09 11.73
N GLY A 206 3.43 -16.96 11.05
CA GLY A 206 2.44 -16.57 10.03
C GLY A 206 3.04 -16.25 8.66
N ILE A 207 4.31 -16.58 8.43
CA ILE A 207 5.01 -16.37 7.17
C ILE A 207 5.51 -17.71 6.61
N PRO A 208 5.24 -18.04 5.34
CA PRO A 208 5.79 -19.22 4.71
C PRO A 208 7.32 -19.12 4.60
N ALA A 209 8.02 -19.94 5.38
CA ALA A 209 9.46 -20.11 5.36
C ALA A 209 9.85 -21.30 4.49
N LEU A 210 10.90 -21.16 3.67
CA LEU A 210 11.34 -22.20 2.74
C LEU A 210 12.53 -22.98 3.32
N LEU A 211 12.37 -24.29 3.43
CA LEU A 211 13.45 -25.26 3.52
C LEU A 211 13.81 -25.71 2.10
N HIS A 212 14.94 -25.24 1.59
CA HIS A 212 15.39 -25.61 0.24
C HIS A 212 15.90 -27.06 0.22
N LYS A 213 15.71 -27.78 -0.88
CA LYS A 213 16.16 -29.18 -1.01
C LYS A 213 17.65 -29.41 -0.77
N SER A 214 18.50 -28.39 -0.98
CA SER A 214 19.95 -28.48 -0.69
C SER A 214 20.25 -28.58 0.80
N GLU A 215 19.36 -28.05 1.64
CA GLU A 215 19.47 -28.08 3.10
C GLU A 215 18.90 -29.37 3.69
N ILE A 216 18.32 -30.24 2.85
CA ILE A 216 17.83 -31.55 3.24
C ILE A 216 18.97 -32.55 2.97
N HIS A 217 19.37 -33.33 3.99
CA HIS A 217 20.41 -34.34 3.79
C HIS A 217 20.01 -35.31 2.66
N SER A 218 21.00 -35.70 1.86
CA SER A 218 20.83 -36.52 0.65
C SER A 218 20.05 -37.83 0.88
N ARG A 219 20.14 -38.40 2.08
CA ARG A 219 19.43 -39.62 2.50
C ARG A 219 17.89 -39.45 2.55
N TYR A 220 17.41 -38.23 2.75
CA TYR A 220 15.98 -37.93 2.90
C TYR A 220 15.33 -37.38 1.63
N LEU A 221 16.13 -37.06 0.61
CA LEU A 221 15.64 -36.55 -0.68
C LEU A 221 14.65 -37.49 -1.37
N GLN A 222 14.80 -38.80 -1.17
CA GLN A 222 13.92 -39.81 -1.78
C GLN A 222 12.55 -39.93 -1.08
N ASN A 223 12.44 -39.45 0.17
CA ASN A 223 11.24 -39.63 1.01
C ASN A 223 10.69 -38.31 1.57
N ILE A 224 10.99 -37.17 0.94
CA ILE A 224 10.52 -35.83 1.37
C ILE A 224 9.00 -35.84 1.59
N ASP A 225 8.26 -36.50 0.70
CA ASP A 225 6.80 -36.50 0.77
C ASP A 225 6.24 -37.20 1.99
N TYR A 226 6.90 -38.27 2.44
CA TYR A 226 6.51 -39.04 3.61
C TYR A 226 6.99 -38.39 4.92
N LEU A 227 8.21 -37.83 4.91
CA LEU A 227 8.80 -37.18 6.07
C LEU A 227 8.06 -35.90 6.43
N PHE A 228 7.81 -35.03 5.45
CA PHE A 228 7.16 -33.75 5.66
C PHE A 228 5.65 -33.83 5.40
N ALA A 229 4.96 -34.65 6.20
CA ALA A 229 3.50 -34.70 6.16
C ALA A 229 2.90 -33.31 6.47
N HIS A 230 1.77 -32.99 5.84
CA HIS A 230 1.05 -31.73 6.10
C HIS A 230 0.72 -31.59 7.59
N ASN A 231 0.90 -30.39 8.17
CA ASN A 231 0.77 -30.09 9.60
C ASN A 231 1.74 -30.85 10.54
N SER A 232 2.75 -31.57 10.02
CA SER A 232 3.78 -32.14 10.90
C SER A 232 4.69 -31.03 11.45
N GLU A 233 5.05 -31.14 12.73
CA GLU A 233 5.96 -30.19 13.39
C GLU A 233 7.41 -30.65 13.33
N TRP A 234 8.28 -29.71 12.96
CA TRP A 234 9.73 -29.92 12.87
C TRP A 234 10.48 -28.79 13.57
N SER A 235 11.60 -29.11 14.20
CA SER A 235 12.55 -28.11 14.70
C SER A 235 13.40 -27.60 13.55
N LEU A 236 13.35 -26.28 13.38
CA LEU A 236 14.02 -25.57 12.32
C LEU A 236 14.90 -24.48 12.91
N LYS A 237 15.92 -24.11 12.16
CA LYS A 237 16.80 -22.99 12.44
C LYS A 237 16.64 -21.94 11.34
N ILE A 238 16.43 -20.68 11.71
CA ILE A 238 16.42 -19.58 10.74
C ILE A 238 17.84 -19.40 10.20
N ILE A 239 18.01 -19.52 8.89
CA ILE A 239 19.29 -19.26 8.21
C ILE A 239 19.35 -17.88 7.56
N HIS A 240 18.20 -17.37 7.10
CA HIS A 240 18.15 -16.08 6.43
C HIS A 240 16.77 -15.43 6.57
N LEU A 241 16.77 -14.11 6.72
CA LEU A 241 15.59 -13.25 6.77
C LEU A 241 15.77 -12.13 5.75
N ASP A 242 14.78 -11.96 4.86
CA ASP A 242 14.76 -10.92 3.84
C ASP A 242 13.46 -10.11 3.96
N SER A 243 13.52 -8.93 4.58
CA SER A 243 12.36 -8.02 4.67
C SER A 243 11.96 -7.44 3.31
N LYS A 244 12.91 -7.27 2.38
CA LYS A 244 12.62 -6.63 1.09
C LYS A 244 11.73 -7.54 0.25
N GLN A 245 12.00 -8.83 0.26
CA GLN A 245 11.20 -9.82 -0.46
C GLN A 245 10.14 -10.51 0.42
N GLY A 246 10.18 -10.29 1.74
CA GLY A 246 9.28 -10.94 2.70
C GLY A 246 9.52 -12.45 2.80
N ARG A 247 10.77 -12.88 2.67
CA ARG A 247 11.17 -14.30 2.62
C ARG A 247 11.90 -14.70 3.89
N ILE A 248 11.65 -15.93 4.34
CA ILE A 248 12.36 -16.58 5.43
C ILE A 248 12.92 -17.88 4.87
N SER A 249 14.21 -18.12 5.08
CA SER A 249 14.85 -19.40 4.76
C SER A 249 15.22 -20.10 6.06
N VAL A 250 14.96 -21.40 6.09
CA VAL A 250 15.17 -22.25 7.26
C VAL A 250 15.97 -23.48 6.88
N ALA A 251 16.70 -24.01 7.85
CA ALA A 251 17.37 -25.30 7.79
C ALA A 251 16.80 -26.22 8.87
N LEU A 252 16.94 -27.53 8.69
CA LEU A 252 16.63 -28.49 9.75
C LEU A 252 17.59 -28.31 10.92
N ASN A 253 17.10 -28.51 12.13
CA ASN A 253 17.92 -28.46 13.33
C ASN A 253 18.30 -29.89 13.75
N ASP A 254 19.59 -30.22 13.71
CA ASP A 254 20.12 -31.57 13.97
C ASP A 254 19.85 -32.09 15.39
N SER A 255 19.46 -31.22 16.33
CA SER A 255 19.13 -31.60 17.71
C SER A 255 17.72 -32.18 17.89
N ASP A 256 16.93 -32.33 16.82
CA ASP A 256 15.53 -32.73 16.95
C ASP A 256 15.37 -34.25 17.09
N LYS A 257 14.57 -34.70 18.06
CA LYS A 257 14.39 -36.13 18.39
C LYS A 257 13.83 -36.97 17.22
N ASN A 258 13.17 -36.34 16.24
CA ASN A 258 12.71 -36.99 15.01
C ASN A 258 13.89 -37.47 14.12
N PHE A 259 15.07 -36.85 14.20
CA PHE A 259 16.29 -37.35 13.54
C PHE A 259 16.73 -38.69 14.15
N GLN A 260 16.72 -38.81 15.47
CA GLN A 260 17.16 -40.03 16.17
C GLN A 260 16.21 -41.21 15.96
N ALA A 261 14.90 -40.96 15.81
CA ALA A 261 13.91 -41.99 15.52
C ALA A 261 14.01 -42.54 14.09
N TYR A 262 14.51 -41.75 13.14
CA TYR A 262 14.77 -42.20 11.76
C TYR A 262 16.16 -42.82 11.57
N GLU A 263 17.18 -42.37 12.31
CA GLU A 263 18.50 -43.01 12.33
C GLU A 263 18.48 -44.43 12.91
N SER A 264 17.46 -44.76 13.71
CA SER A 264 17.28 -46.08 14.31
C SER A 264 16.44 -47.05 13.45
N LEU A 265 15.94 -46.60 12.30
CA LEU A 265 15.33 -47.50 11.31
C LEU A 265 16.44 -48.17 10.48
N PRO A 266 16.50 -49.51 10.42
CA PRO A 266 17.48 -50.19 9.59
C PRO A 266 17.29 -49.78 8.14
N SER A 267 18.38 -49.44 7.47
CA SER A 267 18.40 -49.26 6.02
C SER A 267 17.90 -50.56 5.38
N SER A 268 16.67 -50.54 4.89
CA SER A 268 16.13 -51.60 4.06
C SER A 268 17.02 -51.72 2.82
N ASN A 269 17.73 -52.85 2.73
CA ASN A 269 18.43 -53.29 1.52
C ASN A 269 17.49 -53.38 0.32
#